data_AF-A0A9W9I3N3-F1
#
_entry.id   AF-A0A9W9I3N3-F1
#
_cell.length_a   1.000
_cell.length_b   1.000
_cell.length_c   1.000
_cell.angle_alpha   90.00
_cell.angle_beta   90.00
_cell.angle_gamma   90.00
#
_symmetry.space_group_name_H-M   'P 1'
#
loop_
_entity.id
_entity.type
_entity.pdbx_description
1 polymer ?
#
loop_
_entity_poly.entity_id
_entity_poly.type
_entity_poly.pdbx_seq_one_letter_code
_entity_poly.pdbx_strand_id
1 'polypeptide(L)'
;MAVILDTIEENRFIRILGDMPTEQLNCEDYLASTRGTIEQLISFWQNKADLRLLALEVWPQYSYFALDFNNDKYDYEYPSDRRTCYLLRLSRKSNRWRIFRHRPEDASLAKRIADLHEDNGNNPIPFVEDYIKGVTHLCTPKASKHG
;
A
#
# COMPACT_ATOMS: atom_id res chain seq x y z
N MET A 1 14.87 -0.24 10.36
CA MET A 1 15.11 -1.02 9.13
C MET A 1 15.58 -2.44 9.40
N ALA A 2 16.43 -2.70 10.42
CA ALA A 2 16.91 -4.06 10.75
C ALA A 2 15.79 -5.11 10.86
N VAL A 3 14.71 -4.82 11.59
CA VAL A 3 13.54 -5.71 11.72
C VAL A 3 12.92 -6.12 10.38
N ILE A 4 12.94 -5.23 9.37
CA ILE A 4 12.42 -5.54 8.03
C ILE A 4 13.43 -6.41 7.26
N LEU A 5 14.74 -6.21 7.45
CA LEU A 5 15.77 -7.05 6.81
C LEU A 5 15.63 -8.50 7.26
N ASP A 6 15.62 -8.72 8.58
CA ASP A 6 15.47 -10.06 9.16
C ASP A 6 14.16 -10.72 8.69
N THR A 7 13.08 -9.94 8.60
CA THR A 7 11.80 -10.43 8.09
C THR A 7 11.85 -10.77 6.61
N ILE A 8 12.49 -9.97 5.75
CA ILE A 8 12.63 -10.26 4.32
C ILE A 8 13.45 -11.53 4.11
N GLU A 9 14.47 -11.75 4.95
CA GLU A 9 15.26 -12.99 4.92
C GLU A 9 14.42 -14.21 5.33
N GLU A 10 13.53 -14.07 6.31
CA GLU A 10 12.64 -15.14 6.79
C GLU A 10 11.37 -15.34 5.95
N ASN A 11 10.84 -14.28 5.35
CA ASN A 11 9.57 -14.24 4.63
C ASN A 11 9.81 -13.83 3.18
N ARG A 12 9.46 -14.74 2.27
CA ARG A 12 9.64 -14.52 0.82
C ARG A 12 8.90 -13.29 0.28
N PHE A 13 7.80 -12.89 0.92
CA PHE A 13 6.99 -11.72 0.56
C PHE A 13 6.56 -10.97 1.81
N ILE A 14 6.75 -9.65 1.81
CA ILE A 14 6.24 -8.76 2.88
C ILE A 14 5.46 -7.61 2.27
N ARG A 15 4.51 -7.07 3.04
CA ARG A 15 3.78 -5.85 2.70
C ARG A 15 4.07 -4.78 3.74
N ILE A 16 4.46 -3.60 3.27
CA ILE A 16 4.51 -2.39 4.09
C ILE A 16 3.24 -1.59 3.84
N LEU A 17 2.56 -1.27 4.93
CA LEU A 17 1.43 -0.37 4.97
C LEU A 17 1.91 0.98 5.48
N GLY A 18 1.97 1.93 4.56
CA GLY A 18 2.41 3.28 4.79
C GLY A 18 1.28 4.18 5.27
N ASP A 19 1.57 5.03 6.24
CA ASP A 19 0.69 6.10 6.74
C ASP A 19 1.46 7.41 6.63
N MET A 20 0.90 8.38 5.91
CA MET A 20 1.49 9.70 5.72
C MET A 20 0.45 10.82 5.84
N PRO A 21 0.82 12.01 6.36
CA PRO A 21 -0.08 13.15 6.41
C PRO A 21 -0.43 13.63 5.00
N THR A 22 -1.71 13.76 4.68
CA THR A 22 -2.14 14.15 3.31
C THR A 22 -1.66 15.54 2.93
N GLU A 23 -1.51 16.44 3.91
CA GLU A 23 -0.98 17.79 3.72
C GLU A 23 0.47 17.83 3.17
N GLN A 24 1.20 16.71 3.24
CA GLN A 24 2.54 16.58 2.66
C GLN A 24 2.52 16.12 1.20
N LEU A 25 1.34 15.82 0.64
CA LEU A 25 1.18 15.37 -0.74
C LEU A 25 0.70 16.51 -1.63
N ASN A 26 0.99 16.38 -2.92
CA ASN A 26 0.49 17.30 -3.94
C ASN A 26 -0.92 16.87 -4.36
N CYS A 27 -1.91 17.73 -4.15
CA CYS A 27 -3.30 17.46 -4.50
C CYS A 27 -3.61 17.44 -6.00
N GLU A 28 -2.69 17.93 -6.83
CA GLU A 28 -2.75 17.82 -8.28
C GLU A 28 -2.24 16.46 -8.77
N ASP A 29 -1.38 15.80 -8.00
CA ASP A 29 -0.83 14.47 -8.31
C ASP A 29 -0.39 13.72 -7.04
N TYR A 30 -1.36 13.07 -6.40
CA TYR A 30 -1.13 12.30 -5.18
C TYR A 30 -0.19 11.11 -5.42
N LEU A 31 -0.23 10.50 -6.60
CA LEU A 31 0.58 9.33 -6.90
C LEU A 31 2.06 9.72 -7.09
N ALA A 32 2.35 10.75 -7.89
CA ALA A 32 3.72 11.22 -8.09
C ALA A 32 4.32 11.77 -6.79
N SER A 33 3.54 12.56 -6.02
CA SER A 33 4.02 13.07 -4.73
C SER A 33 4.24 11.96 -3.70
N THR A 34 3.38 10.92 -3.67
CA THR A 34 3.62 9.73 -2.85
C THR A 34 4.94 9.05 -3.23
N ARG A 35 5.19 8.82 -4.52
CA ARG A 35 6.44 8.20 -5.01
C ARG A 35 7.67 9.00 -4.58
N GLY A 36 7.62 10.33 -4.67
CA GLY A 36 8.69 11.20 -4.17
C GLY A 36 8.88 11.09 -2.66
N THR A 37 7.80 11.10 -1.88
CA THR A 37 7.84 10.96 -0.41
C THR A 37 8.47 9.63 0.04
N ILE A 38 8.21 8.54 -0.69
CA ILE A 38 8.74 7.21 -0.37
C ILE A 38 10.05 6.88 -1.12
N GLU A 39 10.59 7.79 -1.92
CA GLU A 39 11.77 7.52 -2.77
C GLU A 39 12.99 7.07 -1.95
N GLN A 40 13.23 7.70 -0.79
CA GLN A 40 14.33 7.30 0.09
C GLN A 40 14.15 5.88 0.64
N LEU A 41 12.90 5.49 0.92
CA LEU A 41 12.58 4.13 1.33
C LEU A 41 12.84 3.16 0.17
N ILE A 42 12.33 3.46 -1.02
CA ILE A 42 12.51 2.63 -2.21
C ILE A 42 14.01 2.46 -2.51
N SER A 43 14.76 3.55 -2.55
CA SER A 43 16.20 3.56 -2.86
C SER A 43 17.02 2.72 -1.88
N PHE A 44 16.63 2.66 -0.60
CA PHE A 44 17.30 1.83 0.40
C PHE A 44 17.10 0.33 0.15
N TRP A 45 15.98 -0.06 -0.44
CA TRP A 45 15.55 -1.45 -0.61
C TRP A 45 15.68 -2.00 -2.01
N GLN A 46 15.75 -1.16 -3.04
CA GLN A 46 15.75 -1.57 -4.46
C GLN A 46 16.87 -2.56 -4.83
N ASN A 47 18.00 -2.55 -4.11
CA ASN A 47 19.11 -3.49 -4.33
C ASN A 47 18.96 -4.80 -3.54
N LYS A 48 17.91 -4.94 -2.74
CA LYS A 48 17.68 -6.04 -1.79
C LYS A 48 16.36 -6.76 -2.03
N ALA A 49 15.37 -6.08 -2.59
CA ALA A 49 14.06 -6.62 -2.88
C ALA A 49 13.40 -5.88 -4.04
N ASP A 50 12.56 -6.59 -4.79
CA ASP A 50 11.72 -5.96 -5.80
C ASP A 50 10.54 -5.26 -5.11
N LEU A 51 10.41 -3.95 -5.34
CA LEU A 51 9.39 -3.13 -4.69
C LEU A 51 8.26 -2.81 -5.65
N ARG A 52 7.02 -2.89 -5.16
CA ARG A 52 5.84 -2.57 -5.97
C ARG A 52 4.81 -1.81 -5.15
N LEU A 53 4.54 -0.56 -5.56
CA LEU A 53 3.43 0.21 -5.02
C LEU A 53 2.13 -0.39 -5.55
N LEU A 54 1.29 -0.87 -4.65
CA LEU A 54 0.04 -1.55 -4.98
C LEU A 54 -1.17 -0.63 -4.96
N ALA A 55 -1.23 0.25 -3.97
CA ALA A 55 -2.40 1.06 -3.73
C ALA A 55 -2.04 2.35 -3.00
N LEU A 56 -2.89 3.35 -3.20
CA LEU A 56 -2.89 4.64 -2.54
C LEU A 56 -4.33 5.06 -2.23
N GLU A 57 -4.67 5.18 -0.96
CA GLU A 57 -5.90 5.84 -0.50
C GLU A 57 -5.56 7.26 -0.04
N VAL A 58 -6.29 8.25 -0.53
CA VAL A 58 -6.13 9.64 -0.13
C VAL A 58 -7.34 10.07 0.68
N TRP A 59 -7.14 10.34 1.98
CA TRP A 59 -8.17 10.90 2.86
C TRP A 59 -7.81 12.32 3.28
N PRO A 60 -8.77 13.13 3.79
CA PRO A 60 -8.50 14.52 4.16
C PRO A 60 -7.33 14.74 5.13
N GLN A 61 -7.10 13.83 6.09
CA GLN A 61 -6.06 13.98 7.11
C GLN A 61 -4.82 13.13 6.85
N TYR A 62 -5.01 11.88 6.46
CA TYR A 62 -3.96 10.89 6.28
C TYR A 62 -4.18 10.11 5.00
N SER A 63 -3.11 9.86 4.27
CA SER A 63 -3.10 9.01 3.09
C SER A 63 -2.36 7.71 3.43
N TYR A 64 -2.84 6.63 2.85
CA TYR A 64 -2.31 5.29 3.10
C TYR A 64 -1.79 4.69 1.80
N PHE A 65 -0.65 4.03 1.86
CA PHE A 65 -0.13 3.30 0.70
C PHE A 65 0.24 1.86 1.04
N ALA A 66 0.18 0.97 0.06
CA ALA A 66 0.67 -0.39 0.19
C ALA A 66 1.87 -0.61 -0.71
N LEU A 67 2.99 -1.03 -0.12
CA LEU A 67 4.23 -1.36 -0.83
C LEU A 67 4.55 -2.83 -0.60
N ASP A 68 4.52 -3.62 -1.66
CA ASP A 68 4.91 -5.02 -1.63
C ASP A 68 6.40 -5.20 -1.93
N PHE A 69 6.99 -6.18 -1.25
CA PHE A 69 8.36 -6.62 -1.47
C PHE A 69 8.34 -8.02 -2.08
N ASN A 70 9.17 -8.22 -3.10
CA ASN A 70 9.36 -9.44 -3.86
C ASN A 70 8.09 -10.00 -4.51
N ASN A 71 7.04 -9.19 -4.68
CA ASN A 71 5.79 -9.59 -5.34
C ASN A 71 5.87 -9.33 -6.85
N ASP A 72 6.73 -10.06 -7.53
CA ASP A 72 7.01 -9.96 -8.98
C ASP A 72 5.76 -10.16 -9.83
N LYS A 73 4.84 -11.03 -9.40
CA LYS A 73 3.54 -11.29 -10.04
C LYS A 73 2.41 -11.03 -9.05
N TYR A 74 1.82 -9.83 -9.15
CA TYR A 74 0.63 -9.53 -8.36
C TYR A 74 -0.51 -10.45 -8.84
N ASP A 75 -1.00 -11.30 -7.93
CA ASP A 75 -2.07 -12.23 -8.19
C ASP A 75 -3.42 -11.50 -8.03
N TYR A 76 -4.09 -11.27 -9.16
CA TYR A 76 -5.40 -10.62 -9.19
C TYR A 76 -6.55 -11.56 -8.79
N GLU A 77 -6.34 -12.88 -8.83
CA GLU A 77 -7.33 -13.88 -8.42
C GLU A 77 -7.32 -14.09 -6.91
N TYR A 78 -6.13 -14.04 -6.31
CA TYR A 78 -5.93 -14.21 -4.87
C TYR A 78 -5.07 -13.07 -4.31
N PRO A 79 -5.65 -11.88 -4.09
CA PRO A 79 -4.99 -10.78 -3.35
C PRO A 79 -4.76 -11.23 -1.91
N SER A 80 -3.70 -12.00 -1.65
CA SER A 80 -3.62 -12.79 -0.42
C SER A 80 -3.53 -11.91 0.83
N ASP A 81 -4.54 -11.99 1.70
CA ASP A 81 -4.56 -11.45 3.08
C ASP A 81 -3.56 -12.16 4.02
N ARG A 82 -2.94 -13.25 3.56
CA ARG A 82 -2.00 -14.07 4.35
C ARG A 82 -0.57 -13.51 4.41
N ARG A 83 -0.31 -12.31 3.90
CA ARG A 83 1.04 -11.73 3.86
C ARG A 83 1.37 -11.06 5.20
N THR A 84 2.60 -11.26 5.67
CA THR A 84 3.08 -10.55 6.84
C THR A 84 3.13 -9.05 6.53
N CYS A 85 2.28 -8.29 7.22
CA CYS A 85 2.18 -6.84 7.08
C CYS A 85 2.97 -6.11 8.17
N TYR A 86 3.58 -4.99 7.81
CA TYR A 86 4.28 -4.07 8.72
C TYR A 86 3.75 -2.65 8.52
N LEU A 87 3.62 -1.90 9.61
CA LEU A 87 3.25 -0.49 9.53
C LEU A 87 4.47 0.39 9.44
N LEU A 88 4.40 1.34 8.51
CA LEU A 88 5.40 2.36 8.29
C LEU A 88 4.72 3.73 8.36
N ARG A 89 4.86 4.40 9.50
CA ARG A 89 4.26 5.72 9.71
C ARG A 89 5.28 6.82 9.51
N LEU A 90 4.93 7.82 8.71
CA LEU A 90 5.66 9.07 8.60
C LEU A 90 5.23 10.00 9.74
N SER A 91 6.17 10.34 10.62
CA SER A 91 5.90 11.27 11.72
C SER A 91 5.71 12.70 11.20
N ARG A 92 4.53 13.30 11.44
CA ARG A 92 4.25 14.73 11.17
C ARG A 92 5.32 15.67 11.70
N LYS A 93 5.76 15.46 12.96
CA LYS A 93 6.66 16.40 13.65
C LYS A 93 8.11 16.31 13.19
N SER A 94 8.58 15.11 12.89
CA SER A 94 10.01 14.87 12.64
C SER A 94 10.33 14.56 11.19
N ASN A 95 9.31 14.39 10.34
CA ASN A 95 9.43 13.91 8.96
C ASN A 95 10.32 12.66 8.83
N ARG A 96 10.21 11.76 9.82
CA ARG A 96 10.99 10.52 9.88
C ARG A 96 10.04 9.34 9.86
N TRP A 97 10.41 8.34 9.06
CA TRP A 97 9.75 7.05 9.02
C TRP A 97 9.97 6.26 10.30
N ARG A 98 8.90 5.69 10.83
CA ARG A 98 8.95 4.75 11.95
C ARG A 98 8.25 3.46 11.55
N ILE A 99 8.98 2.36 11.70
CA ILE A 99 8.45 1.01 11.52
C ILE A 99 7.98 0.52 12.86
N PHE A 100 6.76 0.01 12.93
CA PHE A 100 6.28 -0.71 14.09
C PHE A 100 5.31 -1.81 13.67
N ARG A 101 5.04 -2.72 14.59
CA ARG A 101 4.10 -3.82 14.42
C ARG A 101 2.94 -3.59 15.37
N HIS A 102 1.74 -3.52 14.83
CA HIS A 102 0.52 -3.41 15.64
C HIS A 102 -0.55 -4.30 15.02
N ARG A 103 -0.56 -5.57 15.42
CA ARG A 103 -1.39 -6.63 14.79
C ARG A 103 -2.84 -6.24 14.49
N PRO A 104 -3.57 -5.52 15.38
CA PRO A 104 -4.92 -5.06 15.05
C PRO A 104 -4.98 -4.06 13.89
N GLU A 105 -4.06 -3.09 13.85
CA GLU A 105 -3.96 -2.12 12.75
C GLU A 105 -3.43 -2.79 11.48
N ASP A 106 -2.47 -3.70 11.61
CA ASP A 106 -1.92 -4.50 10.50
C ASP A 106 -3.06 -5.24 9.77
N ALA A 107 -3.94 -5.93 10.51
CA ALA A 107 -5.07 -6.67 9.96
C ALA A 107 -6.15 -5.75 9.37
N SER A 108 -6.47 -4.63 10.02
CA SER A 108 -7.45 -3.66 9.51
C SER A 108 -7.00 -3.05 8.19
N LEU A 109 -5.71 -2.73 8.04
CA LEU A 109 -5.17 -2.16 6.82
C LEU A 109 -4.96 -3.22 5.74
N ALA A 110 -4.56 -4.44 6.09
CA ALA A 110 -4.53 -5.56 5.15
C ALA A 110 -5.91 -5.81 4.52
N LYS A 111 -6.96 -5.79 5.35
CA LYS A 111 -8.34 -5.86 4.89
C LYS A 111 -8.70 -4.71 3.95
N ARG A 112 -8.37 -3.47 4.28
CA ARG A 112 -8.62 -2.32 3.39
C ARG A 112 -8.00 -2.50 2.01
N ILE A 113 -6.75 -2.96 1.93
CA ILE A 113 -6.10 -3.22 0.64
C ILE A 113 -6.78 -4.36 -0.13
N ALA A 114 -7.31 -5.37 0.57
CA ALA A 114 -8.10 -6.41 -0.06
C ALA A 114 -9.43 -5.85 -0.60
N ASP A 115 -10.12 -5.01 0.17
CA ASP A 115 -11.34 -4.33 -0.25
C ASP A 115 -11.07 -3.44 -1.49
N LEU A 116 -9.97 -2.65 -1.49
CA LEU A 116 -9.52 -1.86 -2.66
C LEU A 116 -9.33 -2.74 -3.89
N HIS A 117 -8.71 -3.91 -3.73
CA HIS A 117 -8.53 -4.84 -4.84
C HIS A 117 -9.86 -5.36 -5.37
N GLU A 118 -10.76 -5.77 -4.48
CA GLU A 118 -12.09 -6.27 -4.87
C GLU A 118 -12.91 -5.22 -5.62
N ASP A 119 -12.77 -3.95 -5.22
CA ASP A 119 -13.46 -2.81 -5.80
C ASP A 119 -12.85 -2.35 -7.13
N ASN A 120 -11.53 -2.46 -7.29
CA ASN A 120 -10.83 -2.08 -8.51
C ASN A 120 -10.72 -3.23 -9.54
N GLY A 121 -10.94 -4.47 -9.12
CA GLY A 121 -10.90 -5.66 -9.98
C GLY A 121 -9.59 -5.78 -10.76
N ASN A 122 -9.67 -5.81 -12.09
CA ASN A 122 -8.51 -5.96 -12.98
C ASN A 122 -7.89 -4.62 -13.42
N ASN A 123 -8.21 -3.50 -12.73
CA ASN A 123 -7.56 -2.24 -13.02
C ASN A 123 -6.04 -2.36 -12.84
N PRO A 124 -5.25 -1.59 -13.61
CA PRO A 124 -3.80 -1.60 -13.46
C PRO A 124 -3.42 -1.01 -12.09
N ILE A 125 -2.50 -1.68 -11.39
CA ILE A 125 -1.87 -1.14 -10.18
C ILE A 125 -0.89 -0.01 -10.53
N PRO A 126 -0.66 0.96 -9.62
CA PRO A 126 -1.29 1.07 -8.30
C PRO A 126 -2.76 1.51 -8.37
N PHE A 127 -3.60 0.90 -7.53
CA PHE A 127 -4.97 1.37 -7.33
C PHE A 127 -4.93 2.74 -6.62
N VAL A 128 -5.66 3.73 -7.10
CA VAL A 128 -5.68 5.07 -6.52
C VAL A 128 -7.11 5.48 -6.24
N GLU A 129 -7.42 5.70 -4.96
CA GLU A 129 -8.72 6.16 -4.51
C GLU A 129 -8.60 7.50 -3.79
N ASP A 130 -9.23 8.52 -4.35
CA ASP A 130 -9.28 9.87 -3.80
C ASP A 130 -10.60 10.10 -3.07
N TYR A 131 -10.59 9.91 -1.75
CA TYR A 131 -11.77 10.14 -0.90
C TYR A 131 -12.04 11.62 -0.63
N ILE A 132 -11.17 12.54 -1.07
CA ILE A 132 -11.41 13.99 -1.00
C ILE A 132 -12.27 14.43 -2.19
N LYS A 133 -11.94 13.98 -3.40
CA LYS A 133 -12.71 14.27 -4.63
C LYS A 133 -13.89 13.33 -4.83
N GLY A 134 -13.94 12.23 -4.09
CA GLY A 134 -14.92 11.17 -4.21
C GLY A 134 -14.36 10.01 -5.04
N VAL A 135 -14.68 8.79 -4.60
CA VAL A 135 -14.20 7.57 -5.24
C VAL A 135 -15.19 7.10 -6.29
N THR A 136 -14.69 6.77 -7.48
CA THR A 136 -15.51 6.19 -8.56
C THR A 136 -14.89 4.89 -9.04
N HIS A 137 -15.61 3.79 -8.83
CA HIS A 137 -15.23 2.48 -9.36
C HIS A 137 -15.92 2.25 -10.69
N LEU A 138 -15.14 2.03 -11.74
CA LEU A 138 -15.67 1.44 -12.97
C LEU A 138 -15.91 -0.05 -12.68
N CYS A 139 -17.05 -0.37 -12.06
CA CYS A 139 -17.48 -1.75 -11.94
C CYS A 139 -17.56 -2.35 -13.35
N THR A 140 -16.62 -3.21 -13.71
CA THR A 140 -16.91 -4.22 -14.72
C THR A 140 -17.94 -5.15 -14.08
N PRO A 141 -19.05 -5.49 -14.75
CA PRO A 141 -20.07 -6.34 -14.15
C PRO A 141 -19.39 -7.65 -13.73
N LYS A 142 -19.43 -7.98 -12.44
CA LYS A 142 -19.10 -9.33 -11.97
C LYS A 142 -19.97 -10.26 -12.80
N ALA A 143 -19.36 -11.08 -13.66
CA ALA A 143 -20.07 -12.10 -14.40
C ALA A 143 -20.81 -12.95 -13.37
N SER A 144 -22.14 -12.79 -13.35
CA SER A 144 -23.04 -13.51 -12.46
C SER A 144 -22.79 -15.01 -12.64
N LYS A 145 -22.09 -15.64 -11.69
CA LYS A 145 -22.15 -17.09 -11.53
C LYS A 145 -23.43 -17.39 -10.77
N HIS A 146 -24.52 -17.58 -11.50
CA HIS A 146 -25.66 -18.35 -10.99
C HIS A 146 -25.72 -19.65 -11.79
N GLY A 147 -25.41 -20.74 -11.09
CA GLY A 147 -25.89 -22.07 -11.45
C GLY A 147 -27.31 -22.29 -10.94
#